data_AF-A0A6B3I681-F1
#
_entry.id   AF-A0A6B3I681-F1
#
_cell.length_a   1.000
_cell.length_b   1.000
_cell.length_c   1.000
_cell.angle_alpha   90.00
_cell.angle_beta   90.00
_cell.angle_gamma   90.00
#
_symmetry.space_group_name_H-M   'P 1'
#
loop_
_entity.id
_entity.type
_entity.pdbx_description
1 polymer ?
#
loop_
_entity_poly.entity_id
_entity_poly.type
_entity_poly.pdbx_seq_one_letter_code
_entity_poly.pdbx_strand_id
1 'polypeptide(L)'
;MRAHRRAVRAGAGLLAAALLAGCGLLSTEPEPSATADGRPGDVSASPSPDLKETPKTPPLPAALTSQRPDWQRCEAPRGGSAPGSAWRCTSVEVPLDYAKPSGETISIALIRKQARDKDRRIGSMLFNFGGPGGSGVDILPRAASSYGKLNSRYDLVGFDP
;
A
#
# COMPACT_ATOMS: atom_id res chain seq x y z
N MET A 1 -49.90 -7.21 34.12
CA MET A 1 -50.37 -8.52 33.60
C MET A 1 -49.15 -9.28 33.09
N ARG A 2 -48.89 -10.47 33.65
CA ARG A 2 -47.79 -11.39 33.29
C ARG A 2 -48.12 -12.01 31.91
N ALA A 3 -47.16 -12.20 31.00
CA ALA A 3 -46.42 -13.46 30.74
C ALA A 3 -46.47 -13.70 29.20
N HIS A 4 -45.61 -14.43 28.46
CA HIS A 4 -44.65 -15.47 28.74
C HIS A 4 -43.49 -15.40 27.73
N ARG A 5 -42.28 -15.70 28.20
CA ARG A 5 -41.13 -16.08 27.36
C ARG A 5 -41.36 -17.48 26.80
N ARG A 6 -41.02 -17.73 25.54
CA ARG A 6 -40.75 -19.09 25.02
C ARG A 6 -39.33 -19.15 24.50
N ALA A 7 -38.48 -19.84 25.27
CA ALA A 7 -37.19 -20.32 24.84
C ALA A 7 -37.38 -21.68 24.16
N VAL A 8 -36.68 -21.94 23.06
CA VAL A 8 -36.44 -23.29 22.55
C VAL A 8 -34.93 -23.44 22.42
N ARG A 9 -34.41 -24.45 23.12
CA ARG A 9 -33.01 -24.90 23.10
C ARG A 9 -32.89 -26.15 22.21
N ALA A 10 -31.64 -26.39 21.81
CA ALA A 10 -30.99 -27.68 21.57
C ALA A 10 -30.80 -28.13 20.11
N GLY A 11 -29.54 -28.43 19.82
CA GLY A 11 -29.04 -29.07 18.61
C GLY A 11 -27.52 -29.21 18.68
N ALA A 12 -27.05 -30.07 19.59
CA ALA A 12 -25.64 -30.46 19.70
C ALA A 12 -25.35 -31.58 18.68
N GLY A 13 -24.21 -31.49 18.00
CA GLY A 13 -23.71 -32.54 17.10
C GLY A 13 -22.18 -32.57 17.11
N LEU A 14 -21.61 -33.28 18.08
CA LEU A 14 -20.22 -33.75 18.07
C LEU A 14 -20.18 -35.08 17.32
N LEU A 15 -19.33 -35.19 16.30
CA LEU A 15 -18.88 -36.47 15.78
C LEU A 15 -17.35 -36.45 15.68
N ALA A 16 -16.73 -37.07 16.68
CA ALA A 16 -15.34 -37.50 16.65
C ALA A 16 -15.31 -38.98 16.26
N ALA A 17 -14.41 -39.36 15.37
CA ALA A 17 -13.99 -40.75 15.18
C ALA A 17 -12.49 -40.78 14.87
N ALA A 18 -11.72 -41.31 15.81
CA ALA A 18 -10.33 -41.70 15.69
C ALA A 18 -10.23 -43.23 15.54
N LEU A 19 -9.12 -43.74 14.98
CA LEU A 19 -8.44 -45.06 15.17
C LEU A 19 -7.48 -45.26 13.96
N LEU A 20 -6.15 -45.08 14.03
CA LEU A 20 -5.04 -45.83 14.67
C LEU A 20 -4.67 -47.17 14.01
N ALA A 21 -3.50 -47.21 13.35
CA ALA A 21 -2.53 -48.33 13.18
C ALA A 21 -1.39 -47.86 12.22
N GLY A 22 -0.08 -48.02 12.41
CA GLY A 22 0.77 -48.64 13.43
C GLY A 22 2.24 -48.74 12.90
N CYS A 23 3.20 -48.69 13.84
CA CYS A 23 4.59 -49.20 13.83
C CYS A 23 5.68 -48.70 12.85
N GLY A 24 6.79 -48.21 13.42
CA GLY A 24 8.12 -48.19 12.80
C GLY A 24 9.15 -47.30 13.51
N LEU A 25 9.85 -47.83 14.51
CA LEU A 25 11.00 -47.21 15.19
C LEU A 25 12.19 -47.02 14.24
N LEU A 26 12.73 -45.81 14.14
CA LEU A 26 14.17 -45.61 13.97
C LEU A 26 14.57 -44.25 14.55
N SER A 27 15.19 -44.30 15.72
CA SER A 27 15.93 -43.19 16.29
C SER A 27 16.99 -42.74 15.27
N THR A 28 16.91 -41.49 14.83
CA THR A 28 18.03 -40.80 14.17
C THR A 28 18.35 -39.58 15.01
N GLU A 29 19.59 -39.56 15.46
CA GLU A 29 20.19 -38.58 16.37
C GLU A 29 20.17 -37.17 15.76
N PRO A 30 20.09 -36.11 16.59
CA PRO A 30 20.39 -34.77 16.12
C PRO A 30 21.92 -34.61 16.03
N GLU A 31 22.46 -34.71 14.81
CA GLU A 31 23.84 -34.29 14.51
C GLU A 31 24.00 -32.78 14.79
N PRO A 32 24.96 -32.37 15.64
CA PRO A 32 25.25 -30.97 15.86
C PRO A 32 26.23 -30.44 14.80
N SER A 33 25.93 -29.23 14.33
CA SER A 33 26.92 -28.20 13.95
C SER A 33 27.88 -28.54 12.81
N ALA A 34 27.47 -28.25 11.57
CA ALA A 34 28.40 -27.72 10.58
C ALA A 34 28.69 -26.25 10.92
N THR A 35 29.84 -25.99 11.55
CA THR A 35 30.45 -24.66 11.59
C THR A 35 30.78 -24.24 10.17
N ALA A 36 29.91 -23.42 9.57
CA ALA A 36 30.29 -22.63 8.43
C ALA A 36 31.19 -21.49 8.96
N ASP A 37 32.50 -21.71 8.93
CA ASP A 37 33.49 -20.64 9.03
C ASP A 37 33.36 -19.77 7.78
N GLY A 38 32.32 -18.93 7.77
CA GLY A 38 32.11 -17.88 6.79
C GLY A 38 33.10 -16.76 7.04
N ARG A 39 34.33 -16.94 6.56
CA ARG A 39 35.25 -15.83 6.32
C ARG A 39 34.48 -14.78 5.51
N PRO A 40 34.46 -13.49 5.88
CA PRO A 40 33.91 -12.47 5.00
C PRO A 40 34.75 -12.51 3.72
N GLY A 41 34.18 -13.10 2.68
CA GLY A 41 34.71 -12.95 1.34
C GLY A 41 34.58 -11.47 1.02
N ASP A 42 35.71 -10.79 0.88
CA ASP A 42 35.76 -9.49 0.25
C ASP A 42 35.17 -9.65 -1.15
N VAL A 43 33.88 -9.38 -1.29
CA VAL A 43 33.23 -9.24 -2.58
C VAL A 43 33.73 -7.90 -3.11
N SER A 44 34.93 -7.93 -3.67
CA SER A 44 35.48 -6.82 -4.44
C SER A 44 34.53 -6.61 -5.61
N ALA A 45 33.64 -5.63 -5.47
CA ALA A 45 32.74 -5.21 -6.53
C ALA A 45 33.61 -4.80 -7.72
N SER A 46 33.66 -5.66 -8.75
CA SER A 46 34.22 -5.27 -10.04
C SER A 46 33.50 -4.02 -10.50
N PRO A 47 34.21 -2.93 -10.84
CA PRO A 47 33.57 -1.75 -11.41
C PRO A 47 32.87 -2.19 -12.71
N SER A 48 31.55 -1.99 -12.77
CA SER A 48 30.81 -2.20 -14.01
C SER A 48 31.42 -1.30 -15.09
N PRO A 49 31.88 -1.85 -16.22
CA PRO A 49 32.37 -1.04 -17.32
C PRO A 49 31.18 -0.26 -17.89
N ASP A 50 31.38 1.04 -18.10
CA ASP A 50 30.50 1.95 -18.82
C ASP A 50 29.08 2.16 -18.24
N LEU A 51 29.00 2.92 -17.14
CA LEU A 51 27.90 3.89 -17.03
C LEU A 51 28.13 4.95 -18.12
N LYS A 52 27.71 4.65 -19.36
CA LYS A 52 27.51 5.67 -20.40
C LYS A 52 26.68 6.77 -19.76
N GLU A 53 27.18 7.99 -19.85
CA GLU A 53 26.58 9.20 -19.29
C GLU A 53 25.05 9.15 -19.48
N THR A 54 24.31 9.14 -18.38
CA THR A 54 22.85 9.15 -18.42
C THR A 54 22.41 10.33 -19.27
N PRO A 55 21.53 10.14 -20.28
CA PRO A 55 21.00 11.26 -21.04
C PRO A 55 20.47 12.32 -20.06
N LYS A 56 21.01 13.54 -20.12
CA LYS A 56 20.52 14.64 -19.29
C LYS A 56 19.11 14.98 -19.75
N THR A 57 18.11 14.52 -19.00
CA THR A 57 16.71 14.92 -19.21
C THR A 57 16.61 16.45 -19.16
N PRO A 58 15.89 17.10 -20.10
CA PRO A 58 15.69 18.53 -20.04
C PRO A 58 15.01 18.94 -18.71
N PRO A 59 15.26 20.15 -18.21
CA PRO A 59 14.60 20.63 -17.00
C PRO A 59 13.09 20.76 -17.22
N LEU A 60 12.31 20.45 -16.19
CA LEU A 60 10.85 20.62 -16.22
C LEU A 60 10.46 22.11 -16.13
N PRO A 61 9.42 22.54 -16.87
CA PRO A 61 8.85 23.88 -16.72
C PRO A 61 8.42 24.19 -15.28
N ALA A 62 8.60 25.44 -14.84
CA ALA A 62 8.18 25.89 -13.52
C ALA A 62 6.67 25.70 -13.27
N ALA A 63 5.87 25.79 -14.33
CA ALA A 63 4.43 25.52 -14.29
C ALA A 63 4.10 24.10 -13.80
N LEU A 64 4.96 23.11 -14.08
CA LEU A 64 4.77 21.72 -13.64
C LEU A 64 5.36 21.46 -12.26
N THR A 65 6.45 22.13 -11.88
CA THR A 65 7.14 21.88 -10.60
C THR A 65 6.65 22.74 -9.44
N SER A 66 6.02 23.88 -9.72
CA SER A 66 5.51 24.82 -8.69
C SER A 66 4.01 24.71 -8.45
N GLN A 67 3.38 23.63 -8.94
CA GLN A 67 1.96 23.39 -8.76
C GLN A 67 1.58 23.33 -7.27
N ARG A 68 0.45 23.95 -6.95
CA ARG A 68 -0.18 23.88 -5.63
C ARG A 68 -1.52 23.18 -5.80
N PRO A 69 -1.58 21.86 -5.57
CA PRO A 69 -2.80 21.08 -5.82
C PRO A 69 -3.94 21.61 -4.95
N ASP A 70 -5.08 21.89 -5.59
CA ASP A 70 -6.26 22.40 -4.92
C ASP A 70 -7.15 21.25 -4.43
N TRP A 71 -7.10 21.01 -3.12
CA TRP A 71 -7.72 19.83 -2.50
C TRP A 71 -9.21 20.05 -2.23
N GLN A 72 -10.05 19.43 -3.04
CA GLN A 72 -11.51 19.56 -2.98
C GLN A 72 -12.17 18.31 -2.40
N ARG A 73 -13.48 18.39 -2.13
CA ARG A 73 -14.26 17.18 -1.80
C ARG A 73 -14.21 16.23 -2.98
N CYS A 74 -14.02 14.94 -2.71
CA CYS A 74 -14.06 13.93 -3.74
C CYS A 74 -15.48 13.81 -4.31
N GLU A 75 -15.57 13.70 -5.62
CA GLU A 75 -16.82 13.42 -6.32
C GLU A 75 -17.08 11.91 -6.35
N ALA A 76 -18.34 11.53 -6.60
CA ALA A 76 -18.68 10.13 -6.79
C ALA A 76 -18.25 9.69 -8.20
N PRO A 77 -17.54 8.56 -8.36
CA PRO A 77 -17.30 8.02 -9.68
C PRO A 77 -18.62 7.55 -10.30
N ARG A 78 -18.66 7.42 -11.63
CA ARG A 78 -19.85 6.92 -12.34
C ARG A 78 -20.23 5.53 -11.81
N GLY A 79 -21.48 5.39 -11.34
CA GLY A 79 -21.98 4.13 -10.79
C GLY A 79 -21.46 3.78 -9.39
N GLY A 80 -20.79 4.71 -8.71
CA GLY A 80 -20.27 4.51 -7.35
C GLY A 80 -20.74 5.57 -6.36
N SER A 81 -20.16 5.53 -5.17
CA SER A 81 -20.36 6.56 -4.15
C SER A 81 -19.04 7.28 -3.89
N ALA A 82 -19.13 8.58 -3.60
CA ALA A 82 -17.97 9.35 -3.18
C ALA A 82 -17.42 8.76 -1.87
N PRO A 83 -16.09 8.78 -1.67
CA PRO A 83 -15.53 8.40 -0.38
C PRO A 83 -16.01 9.37 0.70
N GLY A 84 -15.99 8.93 1.96
CA GLY A 84 -16.50 9.73 3.09
C GLY A 84 -15.86 11.12 3.19
N SER A 85 -16.54 12.04 3.90
CA SER A 85 -16.18 13.48 3.96
C SER A 85 -14.77 13.80 4.50
N ALA A 86 -14.07 12.82 5.08
CA ALA A 86 -12.68 12.93 5.51
C ALA A 86 -11.67 12.93 4.34
N TRP A 87 -12.10 12.55 3.14
CA TRP A 87 -11.26 12.45 1.95
C TRP A 87 -11.31 13.75 1.12
N ARG A 88 -10.17 14.08 0.52
CA ARG A 88 -10.03 15.18 -0.43
C ARG A 88 -9.35 14.69 -1.69
N CYS A 89 -9.78 15.18 -2.84
CA CYS A 89 -9.25 14.80 -4.14
C CYS A 89 -8.74 16.03 -4.89
N THR A 90 -7.77 15.83 -5.76
CA THR A 90 -7.18 16.83 -6.66
C THR A 90 -6.55 16.11 -7.85
N SER A 91 -6.11 16.85 -8.86
CA SER A 91 -5.16 16.38 -9.87
C SER A 91 -3.85 17.18 -9.81
N VAL A 92 -2.81 16.64 -10.44
CA VAL A 92 -1.56 17.35 -10.79
C VAL A 92 -1.22 17.09 -12.25
N GLU A 93 -0.65 18.07 -12.92
CA GLU A 93 -0.21 17.94 -14.31
C GLU A 93 1.22 17.40 -14.39
N VAL A 94 1.48 16.48 -15.32
CA VAL A 94 2.82 15.98 -15.64
C VAL A 94 3.00 15.93 -17.16
N PRO A 95 4.23 16.01 -17.69
CA PRO A 95 4.41 15.88 -19.12
C PRO A 95 4.14 14.44 -19.56
N LEU A 96 3.40 14.28 -20.66
CA LEU A 96 3.20 12.99 -21.31
C LEU A 96 4.54 12.39 -21.77
N ASP A 97 5.45 13.23 -22.26
CA ASP A 97 6.81 12.88 -22.66
C ASP A 97 7.83 13.75 -21.93
N TYR A 98 8.57 13.15 -20.98
CA TYR A 98 9.59 13.85 -20.21
C TYR A 98 10.82 14.29 -21.04
N ALA A 99 11.02 13.74 -22.25
CA ALA A 99 12.03 14.25 -23.19
C ALA A 99 11.57 15.54 -23.89
N LYS A 100 10.26 15.83 -23.87
CA LYS A 100 9.64 17.05 -24.39
C LYS A 100 8.76 17.70 -23.31
N PRO A 101 9.35 18.19 -22.21
CA PRO A 101 8.59 18.56 -21.00
C PRO A 101 7.72 19.81 -21.14
N SER A 102 7.90 20.59 -22.22
CA SER A 102 7.03 21.70 -22.60
C SER A 102 5.91 21.29 -23.58
N GLY A 103 5.77 19.99 -23.86
CA GLY A 103 4.77 19.41 -24.75
C GLY A 103 3.44 19.13 -24.05
N GLU A 104 2.82 18.01 -24.41
CA GLU A 104 1.48 17.64 -23.93
C GLU A 104 1.43 17.31 -22.43
N THR A 105 0.39 17.86 -21.81
CA THR A 105 -0.21 17.63 -20.48
C THR A 105 -0.87 16.28 -20.23
N ILE A 106 -0.60 15.56 -19.15
CA ILE A 106 -1.60 14.64 -18.57
C ILE A 106 -1.86 14.93 -17.10
N SER A 107 -3.11 14.71 -16.66
CA SER A 107 -3.52 14.86 -15.27
C SER A 107 -3.39 13.54 -14.51
N ILE A 108 -2.70 13.57 -13.38
CA ILE A 108 -2.61 12.47 -12.43
C ILE A 108 -3.58 12.72 -11.27
N ALA A 109 -4.56 11.84 -11.10
CA ALA A 109 -5.54 11.94 -10.03
C ALA A 109 -4.92 11.55 -8.68
N LEU A 110 -5.29 12.29 -7.63
CA LEU A 110 -4.80 12.11 -6.26
C LEU A 110 -5.96 12.13 -5.27
N ILE A 111 -5.83 11.30 -4.23
CA ILE A 111 -6.70 11.32 -3.06
C ILE A 111 -5.89 11.47 -1.78
N ARG A 112 -6.42 12.18 -0.79
CA ARG A 112 -5.78 12.39 0.51
C ARG A 112 -6.75 12.28 1.67
N LYS A 113 -6.29 11.62 2.73
CA LYS A 113 -6.85 11.74 4.08
C LYS A 113 -5.81 12.38 4.98
N GLN A 114 -6.15 13.55 5.54
CA GLN A 114 -5.22 14.29 6.39
C GLN A 114 -4.86 13.50 7.66
N ALA A 115 -3.67 13.76 8.20
CA ALA A 115 -3.27 13.29 9.52
C ALA A 115 -4.30 13.70 10.58
N ARG A 116 -4.59 12.80 11.52
CA ARG A 116 -5.53 13.06 12.62
C ARG A 116 -4.97 14.07 13.63
N ASP A 117 -3.68 13.96 13.92
CA ASP A 117 -2.95 14.92 14.74
C ASP A 117 -2.24 15.93 13.82
N LYS A 118 -2.91 17.05 13.58
CA LYS A 118 -2.44 18.09 12.66
C LYS A 118 -1.21 18.82 13.20
N ASP A 119 -1.13 19.01 14.52
CA ASP A 119 -0.07 19.76 15.17
C ASP A 119 1.25 18.99 15.18
N ARG A 120 1.19 17.64 15.21
CA ARG A 120 2.37 16.77 15.13
C ARG A 120 2.53 16.07 13.78
N ARG A 121 1.90 16.59 12.72
CA ARG A 121 2.01 16.04 11.37
C ARG A 121 3.47 15.99 10.92
N ILE A 122 3.92 14.85 10.41
CA ILE A 122 5.26 14.64 9.83
C ILE A 122 5.26 15.02 8.35
N GLY A 123 4.28 14.54 7.60
CA GLY A 123 4.31 14.63 6.14
C GLY A 123 3.20 13.84 5.46
N SER A 124 3.43 13.49 4.19
CA SER A 124 2.55 12.64 3.39
C SER A 124 3.17 11.26 3.22
N MET A 125 2.37 10.22 3.39
CA MET A 125 2.72 8.85 3.00
C MET A 125 2.03 8.55 1.68
N LEU A 126 2.81 8.41 0.60
CA LEU A 126 2.31 8.12 -0.74
C LEU A 126 2.23 6.61 -0.96
N PHE A 127 1.08 6.13 -1.41
CA PHE A 127 0.81 4.71 -1.63
C PHE A 127 0.69 4.42 -3.12
N ASN A 128 1.41 3.39 -3.57
CA ASN A 128 1.16 2.68 -4.80
C ASN A 128 0.83 1.22 -4.45
N PHE A 129 -0.31 0.71 -4.90
CA PHE A 129 -0.82 -0.61 -4.50
C PHE A 129 -0.41 -1.76 -5.44
N GLY A 130 0.33 -1.46 -6.52
CA GLY A 130 0.77 -2.44 -7.52
C GLY A 130 -0.31 -2.77 -8.56
N GLY A 131 -0.18 -3.92 -9.24
CA GLY A 131 -1.07 -4.35 -10.34
C GLY A 131 -0.45 -4.16 -11.73
N PRO A 132 0.15 -2.99 -12.00
CA PRO A 132 -0.38 -1.97 -12.91
C PRO A 132 -1.91 -1.81 -13.08
N GLY A 133 -2.33 -0.59 -13.45
CA GLY A 133 -3.72 -0.25 -13.81
C GLY A 133 -4.69 -0.11 -12.64
N GLY A 134 -4.26 -0.36 -11.41
CA GLY A 134 -5.08 -0.18 -10.21
C GLY A 134 -5.17 1.29 -9.80
N SER A 135 -6.39 1.77 -9.55
CA SER A 135 -6.61 3.13 -9.03
C SER A 135 -6.27 3.21 -7.54
N GLY A 136 -5.21 3.95 -7.20
CA GLY A 136 -4.89 4.26 -5.81
C GLY A 136 -5.91 5.22 -5.18
N VAL A 137 -6.58 6.03 -5.99
CA VAL A 137 -7.71 6.88 -5.58
C VAL A 137 -8.87 6.04 -5.03
N ASP A 138 -9.17 4.92 -5.69
CA ASP A 138 -10.22 4.00 -5.27
C ASP A 138 -9.79 3.07 -4.14
N ILE A 139 -8.57 2.54 -4.19
CA ILE A 139 -8.09 1.51 -3.26
C ILE A 139 -7.82 2.09 -1.87
N LEU A 140 -7.18 3.26 -1.78
CA LEU A 140 -6.74 3.80 -0.50
C LEU A 140 -7.90 4.01 0.50
N PRO A 141 -9.08 4.55 0.13
CA PRO A 141 -10.22 4.66 1.03
C PRO A 141 -10.67 3.34 1.66
N ARG A 142 -10.60 2.23 0.90
CA ARG A 142 -10.98 0.89 1.37
C ARG A 142 -9.93 0.30 2.31
N ALA A 143 -8.64 0.60 2.08
CA ALA A 143 -7.52 0.07 2.87
C ALA A 143 -7.14 0.93 4.09
N ALA A 144 -7.64 2.17 4.19
CA ALA A 144 -7.14 3.18 5.12
C ALA A 144 -7.20 2.80 6.61
N SER A 145 -8.10 1.90 7.01
CA SER A 145 -8.21 1.42 8.40
C SER A 145 -6.92 0.72 8.86
N SER A 146 -6.29 -0.05 7.97
CA SER A 146 -5.01 -0.75 8.23
C SER A 146 -3.86 0.22 8.50
N TYR A 147 -3.97 1.48 8.07
CA TYR A 147 -2.94 2.50 8.24
C TYR A 147 -3.27 3.51 9.34
N GLY A 148 -4.19 3.21 10.25
CA GLY A 148 -4.62 4.15 11.29
C GLY A 148 -3.49 4.71 12.16
N LYS A 149 -2.47 3.88 12.48
CA LYS A 149 -1.28 4.32 13.21
C LYS A 149 -0.45 5.32 12.39
N LEU A 150 -0.25 5.08 11.10
CA LEU A 150 0.41 6.03 10.20
C LEU A 150 -0.40 7.32 10.06
N ASN A 151 -1.71 7.21 9.83
CA ASN A 151 -2.61 8.36 9.70
C ASN A 151 -2.74 9.20 10.98
N SER A 152 -2.16 8.76 12.12
CA SER A 152 -2.03 9.66 13.27
C SER A 152 -1.18 10.88 12.92
N ARG A 153 -0.07 10.69 12.20
CA ARG A 153 0.92 11.74 11.93
C ARG A 153 1.23 11.96 10.45
N TYR A 154 0.75 11.09 9.56
CA TYR A 154 0.90 11.25 8.11
C TYR A 154 -0.46 11.51 7.45
N ASP A 155 -0.46 12.40 6.47
CA ASP A 155 -1.51 12.37 5.46
C ASP A 155 -1.34 11.08 4.66
N LEU A 156 -2.42 10.31 4.47
CA LEU A 156 -2.39 9.18 3.55
C LEU A 156 -2.72 9.71 2.16
N VAL A 157 -1.87 9.47 1.16
CA VAL A 157 -2.06 9.93 -0.21
C VAL A 157 -1.99 8.74 -1.17
N GLY A 158 -2.98 8.62 -2.05
CA GLY A 158 -3.01 7.66 -3.15
C GLY A 158 -3.09 8.39 -4.48
N PHE A 159 -2.65 7.74 -5.55
CA PHE A 159 -2.71 8.30 -6.91
C PHE A 159 -3.06 7.22 -7.94
N ASP A 160 -3.49 7.65 -9.11
CA ASP A 160 -3.75 6.78 -10.26
C ASP A 160 -2.58 6.89 -11.25
N PRO A 161 -1.75 5.84 -11.41
CA PRO A 161 -0.55 5.87 -12.25
C PRO A 161 -0.82 5.86 -13.76
#